data_AF-A0A653YCY0-F1
#
_entry.id   AF-A0A653YCY0-F1
#
_cell.length_a   1.000
_cell.length_b   1.000
_cell.length_c   1.000
_cell.angle_alpha   90.00
_cell.angle_beta   90.00
_cell.angle_gamma   90.00
#
_symmetry.space_group_name_H-M   'P 1'
#
loop_
_entity.id
_entity.type
_entity.pdbx_description
1 polymer ?
#
loop_
_entity_poly.entity_id
_entity_poly.type
_entity_poly.pdbx_seq_one_letter_code
_entity_poly.pdbx_strand_id
1 'polypeptide(L)'
;MNWDMQDGIHEGWPGAVAPDGRITGDIRTGSPSVQGISGSFPRHPVHADQEIISDDRVVGWRSLCACGWFGPFWKRVPTSSEASLSKRRAFVPLLGVAVPSVIVEDTMRLEWTAHAIPASAISELQAAFRVLKIAEARVSRGVQSARSAGVSWARIGHALEVSRQSAHERWKS
;
A
#
# COMPACT_ATOMS: atom_id res chain seq x y z
N MET A 1 -3.66 -14.16 -5.89
CA MET A 1 -4.60 -13.69 -4.83
C MET A 1 -4.15 -12.31 -4.35
N ASN A 2 -4.97 -11.55 -3.62
CA ASN A 2 -4.50 -10.36 -2.89
C ASN A 2 -4.03 -10.78 -1.49
N TRP A 3 -3.00 -10.11 -0.99
CA TRP A 3 -2.50 -10.21 0.37
C TRP A 3 -2.87 -8.93 1.09
N ASP A 4 -3.31 -8.99 2.34
CA ASP A 4 -3.86 -7.81 3.02
C ASP A 4 -3.45 -7.81 4.49
N MET A 5 -2.99 -6.64 4.97
CA MET A 5 -2.71 -6.39 6.39
C MET A 5 -3.95 -5.99 7.20
N GLN A 6 -5.08 -5.74 6.54
CA GLN A 6 -6.35 -5.27 7.11
C GLN A 6 -6.27 -3.86 7.72
N ASP A 7 -5.28 -3.07 7.33
CA ASP A 7 -5.11 -1.68 7.76
C ASP A 7 -5.66 -0.66 6.75
N GLY A 8 -6.20 -1.13 5.63
CA GLY A 8 -6.74 -0.31 4.55
C GLY A 8 -5.69 0.43 3.72
N ILE A 9 -4.39 0.15 3.92
CA ILE A 9 -3.28 0.81 3.25
C ILE A 9 -2.36 -0.20 2.56
N HIS A 10 -2.09 -1.33 3.20
CA HIS A 10 -1.16 -2.35 2.73
C HIS A 10 -1.93 -3.57 2.22
N GLU A 11 -2.38 -3.46 0.97
CA GLU A 11 -2.79 -4.59 0.14
C GLU A 11 -1.67 -4.90 -0.86
N GLY A 12 -1.32 -6.16 -1.06
CA GLY A 12 -0.27 -6.61 -1.96
C GLY A 12 -0.69 -7.68 -2.94
N TRP A 13 0.02 -7.74 -4.06
CA TRP A 13 -0.28 -8.70 -5.14
C TRP A 13 0.95 -8.87 -6.06
N PRO A 14 1.03 -9.97 -6.82
CA PRO A 14 1.99 -10.10 -7.91
C PRO A 14 1.57 -9.24 -9.12
N GLY A 15 2.46 -8.38 -9.60
CA GLY A 15 2.33 -7.65 -10.87
C GLY A 15 3.25 -8.22 -11.94
N ALA A 16 2.73 -8.52 -13.13
CA ALA A 16 3.51 -8.94 -14.28
C ALA A 16 4.27 -7.75 -14.87
N VAL A 17 5.50 -8.00 -15.34
CA VAL A 17 6.40 -6.98 -15.87
C VAL A 17 6.51 -7.15 -17.38
N ALA A 18 6.26 -6.07 -18.12
CA ALA A 18 6.47 -6.01 -19.56
C ALA A 18 7.97 -5.84 -19.91
N PRO A 19 8.37 -6.12 -21.16
CA PRO A 19 9.74 -5.91 -21.64
C PRO A 19 10.24 -4.46 -21.50
N ASP A 20 9.33 -3.48 -21.53
CA ASP A 20 9.65 -2.05 -21.34
C ASP A 20 9.70 -1.61 -19.87
N GLY A 21 9.53 -2.57 -18.94
CA GLY A 21 9.61 -2.35 -17.50
C GLY A 21 8.31 -1.91 -16.84
N ARG A 22 7.23 -1.64 -17.60
CA ARG A 22 5.92 -1.33 -17.01
C ARG A 22 5.34 -2.56 -16.32
N ILE A 23 4.57 -2.31 -15.26
CA ILE A 23 4.03 -3.36 -14.39
C ILE A 23 2.52 -3.32 -14.43
N THR A 24 1.90 -4.48 -14.53
CA THR A 24 0.45 -4.62 -14.61
C THR A 24 -0.19 -4.34 -13.25
N GLY A 25 -1.31 -3.61 -13.24
CA GLY A 25 -2.09 -3.37 -12.03
C GLY A 25 -2.81 -4.63 -11.53
N ASP A 26 -3.18 -5.55 -12.43
CA ASP A 26 -3.76 -6.85 -12.11
C ASP A 26 -3.34 -7.89 -13.16
N ILE A 27 -3.13 -9.13 -12.71
CA ILE A 27 -2.78 -10.28 -13.56
C ILE A 27 -3.94 -11.27 -13.74
N ARG A 28 -5.11 -11.02 -13.11
CA ARG A 28 -6.19 -12.01 -12.95
C ARG A 28 -7.24 -12.06 -14.05
N THR A 29 -7.37 -11.02 -14.87
CA THR A 29 -8.52 -10.87 -15.79
C THR A 29 -8.27 -11.39 -17.21
N GLY A 30 -7.17 -12.12 -17.44
CA GLY A 30 -6.91 -12.77 -18.73
C GLY A 30 -6.44 -11.85 -19.85
N SER A 31 -6.01 -10.62 -19.51
CA SER A 31 -5.30 -9.71 -20.41
C SER A 31 -4.52 -8.71 -19.54
N PRO A 32 -3.30 -9.05 -19.10
CA PRO A 32 -2.50 -8.16 -18.28
C PRO A 32 -2.32 -6.82 -19.00
N SER A 33 -2.74 -5.72 -18.38
CA SER A 33 -2.63 -4.39 -18.98
C SER A 33 -1.68 -3.51 -18.18
N VAL A 34 -1.00 -2.61 -18.88
CA VAL A 34 -0.12 -1.60 -18.30
C VAL A 34 -0.65 -0.21 -18.56
N GLN A 35 -0.49 0.63 -17.55
CA GLN A 35 -0.82 2.04 -17.62
C GLN A 35 0.11 2.77 -18.61
N GLY A 36 -0.45 3.75 -19.31
CA GLY A 36 0.27 4.61 -20.24
C GLY A 36 0.38 4.01 -21.64
N ILE A 37 0.69 4.89 -22.58
CA ILE A 37 0.75 4.58 -23.99
C ILE A 37 2.18 4.78 -24.46
N SER A 38 2.83 3.69 -24.88
CA SER A 38 4.16 3.73 -25.48
C SER A 38 4.14 3.48 -26.97
N GLY A 39 3.06 2.87 -27.50
CA GLY A 39 3.00 2.31 -28.84
C GLY A 39 3.67 0.93 -28.97
N SER A 40 4.20 0.37 -27.86
CA SER A 40 4.92 -0.91 -27.87
C SER A 40 4.00 -2.13 -27.79
N PHE A 41 2.75 -1.94 -27.34
CA PHE A 41 1.75 -3.00 -27.29
C PHE A 41 0.37 -2.50 -27.74
N PRO A 42 -0.57 -3.41 -28.11
CA PRO A 42 -1.92 -3.03 -28.50
C PRO A 42 -2.65 -2.24 -27.42
N ARG A 43 -3.51 -1.30 -27.82
CA ARG A 43 -4.35 -0.55 -26.88
C ARG A 43 -5.36 -1.45 -26.19
N HIS A 44 -5.64 -1.18 -24.92
CA HIS A 44 -6.75 -1.83 -24.23
C HIS A 44 -8.09 -1.38 -24.85
N PRO A 45 -9.00 -2.31 -25.20
CA PRO A 45 -10.23 -1.98 -25.92
C PRO A 45 -11.21 -1.16 -25.08
N VAL A 46 -11.10 -1.24 -23.75
CA VAL A 46 -11.98 -0.54 -22.79
C VAL A 46 -11.29 0.61 -22.06
N HIS A 47 -9.96 0.58 -21.92
CA HIS A 47 -9.20 1.51 -21.09
C HIS A 47 -8.26 2.30 -22.00
N ALA A 48 -8.70 3.49 -22.43
CA ALA A 48 -8.04 4.27 -23.48
C ALA A 48 -6.60 4.68 -23.14
N ASP A 49 -6.27 4.70 -21.85
CA ASP A 49 -4.98 5.05 -21.26
C ASP A 49 -4.09 3.84 -20.97
N GLN A 50 -4.49 2.63 -21.40
CA GLN A 50 -3.75 1.40 -21.17
C GLN A 50 -3.39 0.66 -22.47
N GLU A 51 -2.37 -0.18 -22.36
CA GLU A 51 -1.98 -1.14 -23.38
C GLU A 51 -2.07 -2.56 -22.81
N ILE A 52 -2.46 -3.54 -23.64
CA ILE A 52 -2.51 -4.97 -23.28
C ILE A 52 -1.15 -5.60 -23.58
N ILE A 53 -0.63 -6.33 -22.60
CA ILE A 53 0.54 -7.18 -22.75
C ILE A 53 0.04 -8.61 -22.91
N SER A 54 0.43 -9.25 -24.00
CA SER A 54 0.19 -10.69 -24.17
C SER A 54 1.07 -11.49 -23.20
N ASP A 55 0.53 -12.60 -22.68
CA ASP A 55 1.23 -13.41 -21.68
C ASP A 55 2.64 -13.83 -22.11
N ASP A 56 2.86 -14.16 -23.39
CA ASP A 56 4.16 -14.54 -23.94
C ASP A 56 5.22 -13.43 -23.88
N ARG A 57 4.79 -12.17 -23.73
CA ARG A 57 5.66 -11.01 -23.61
C ARG A 57 6.04 -10.70 -22.17
N VAL A 58 5.37 -11.28 -21.17
CA VAL A 58 5.71 -11.06 -19.75
C VAL A 58 7.10 -11.61 -19.46
N VAL A 59 8.00 -10.73 -18.99
CA VAL A 59 9.40 -11.05 -18.70
C VAL A 59 9.64 -11.48 -17.25
N GLY A 60 8.64 -11.31 -16.39
CA GLY A 60 8.76 -11.62 -14.97
C GLY A 60 7.67 -10.95 -14.14
N TRP A 61 7.90 -10.89 -12.83
CA TRP A 61 6.95 -10.35 -11.85
C TRP A 61 7.64 -9.55 -10.75
N ARG A 62 6.86 -8.74 -10.05
CA ARG A 62 7.24 -8.10 -8.78
C ARG A 62 6.08 -8.17 -7.80
N SER A 63 6.38 -8.28 -6.51
CA SER A 63 5.37 -7.99 -5.47
C SER A 63 5.07 -6.50 -5.51
N LEU A 64 3.79 -6.15 -5.48
CA LEU A 64 3.31 -4.79 -5.40
C LEU A 64 2.63 -4.58 -4.05
N CYS A 65 2.58 -3.33 -3.60
CA CYS A 65 1.79 -2.91 -2.46
C CYS A 65 1.04 -1.62 -2.80
N ALA A 66 -0.21 -1.48 -2.36
CA ALA A 66 -1.02 -0.28 -2.56
C ALA A 66 -0.39 1.00 -1.99
N CYS A 67 0.52 0.88 -1.01
CA CYS A 67 1.30 2.00 -0.48
C CYS A 67 2.40 2.51 -1.45
N GLY A 68 2.59 1.87 -2.60
CA GLY A 68 3.58 2.23 -3.63
C GLY A 68 4.89 1.47 -3.56
N TRP A 69 5.03 0.49 -2.66
CA TRP A 69 6.22 -0.35 -2.58
C TRP A 69 6.28 -1.39 -3.70
N PHE A 70 7.50 -1.61 -4.22
CA PHE A 70 7.82 -2.63 -5.21
C PHE A 70 8.84 -3.61 -4.65
N GLY A 71 8.49 -4.90 -4.67
CA GLY A 71 9.39 -5.97 -4.32
C GLY A 71 10.47 -6.25 -5.36
N PRO A 72 11.40 -7.17 -5.05
CA PRO A 72 12.42 -7.62 -5.98
C PRO A 72 11.84 -8.17 -7.29
N PHE A 73 12.62 -8.05 -8.38
CA PHE A 73 12.22 -8.62 -9.67
C PHE A 73 12.44 -10.13 -9.71
N TRP A 74 11.38 -10.85 -10.08
CA TRP A 74 11.38 -12.27 -10.40
C TRP A 74 11.41 -12.46 -11.91
N LYS A 75 12.54 -12.93 -12.44
CA LYS A 75 12.69 -13.18 -13.87
C LYS A 75 11.96 -14.45 -14.28
N ARG A 76 11.13 -14.37 -15.32
CA ARG A 76 10.58 -15.55 -16.00
C ARG A 76 11.69 -16.19 -16.84
N VAL A 77 11.85 -17.50 -16.70
CA VAL A 77 12.78 -18.28 -17.53
C VAL A 77 12.02 -19.36 -18.32
N PRO A 78 12.45 -19.65 -19.55
CA PRO A 78 11.71 -20.52 -20.48
C PRO A 78 11.91 -22.01 -20.20
N THR A 79 12.88 -22.39 -19.38
CA THR A 79 13.17 -23.80 -19.06
C THR A 79 13.28 -24.03 -17.55
N SER A 80 12.91 -25.24 -17.11
CA SER A 80 12.97 -25.61 -15.69
C SER A 80 14.40 -25.69 -15.15
N SER A 81 15.39 -25.99 -15.99
CA SER A 81 16.81 -26.06 -15.61
C SER A 81 17.41 -24.68 -15.28
N GLU A 82 16.83 -23.60 -15.81
CA GLU A 82 17.22 -22.22 -15.48
C GLU A 82 16.56 -21.68 -14.21
N ALA A 83 15.55 -22.39 -13.68
CA ALA A 83 14.80 -21.97 -12.50
C ALA A 83 15.68 -22.02 -11.25
N SER A 84 15.56 -20.98 -10.42
CA SER A 84 16.31 -20.86 -9.18
C SER A 84 15.62 -19.84 -8.29
N LEU A 85 14.98 -20.31 -7.21
CA LEU A 85 14.28 -19.46 -6.25
C LEU A 85 15.23 -18.46 -5.58
N SER A 86 16.43 -18.92 -5.19
CA SER A 86 17.45 -18.05 -4.56
C SER A 86 17.95 -16.94 -5.48
N LYS A 87 17.90 -17.15 -6.81
CA LYS A 87 18.24 -16.14 -7.82
C LYS A 87 17.02 -15.44 -8.41
N ARG A 88 15.82 -15.66 -7.85
CA ARG A 88 14.53 -15.14 -8.34
C ARG A 88 14.29 -15.40 -9.82
N ARG A 89 14.56 -16.63 -10.24
CA ARG A 89 14.28 -17.13 -11.59
C ARG A 89 13.18 -18.17 -11.50
N ALA A 90 12.03 -17.84 -12.07
CA ALA A 90 10.84 -18.67 -12.05
C ALA A 90 10.59 -19.28 -13.42
N PHE A 91 10.53 -20.61 -13.49
CA PHE A 91 10.13 -21.29 -14.72
C PHE A 91 8.62 -21.17 -14.91
N VAL A 92 8.24 -20.48 -15.98
CA VAL A 92 6.88 -20.48 -16.53
C VAL A 92 7.05 -20.50 -18.05
N PRO A 93 6.59 -21.55 -18.76
CA PRO A 93 6.72 -21.64 -20.21
C PRO A 93 6.22 -20.38 -20.90
N LEU A 94 6.90 -19.90 -21.95
CA LEU A 94 6.48 -18.68 -22.66
C LEU A 94 5.09 -18.81 -23.31
N LEU A 95 4.73 -20.03 -23.71
CA LEU A 95 3.39 -20.34 -24.20
C LEU A 95 2.46 -20.62 -23.01
N GLY A 96 1.30 -19.96 -23.01
CA GLY A 96 0.31 -20.05 -21.95
C GLY A 96 0.32 -18.86 -21.01
N VAL A 97 -0.49 -18.94 -19.96
CA VAL A 97 -0.74 -17.82 -19.04
C VAL A 97 0.49 -17.53 -18.19
N ALA A 98 0.90 -16.26 -18.12
CA ALA A 98 2.07 -15.78 -17.41
C ALA A 98 1.80 -15.54 -15.92
N VAL A 99 1.27 -16.57 -15.25
CA VAL A 99 1.03 -16.55 -13.80
C VAL A 99 2.22 -17.19 -13.09
N PRO A 100 2.77 -16.57 -12.02
CA PRO A 100 3.84 -17.18 -11.25
C PRO A 100 3.37 -18.50 -10.63
N SER A 101 4.27 -19.46 -10.47
CA SER A 101 3.93 -20.69 -9.74
C SER A 101 3.62 -20.39 -8.27
N VAL A 102 2.87 -21.28 -7.62
CA VAL A 102 2.47 -21.10 -6.20
C VAL A 102 3.67 -20.84 -5.29
N ILE A 103 4.78 -21.57 -5.46
CA ILE A 103 5.99 -21.38 -4.65
C ILE A 103 6.61 -20.00 -4.86
N VAL A 104 6.54 -19.47 -6.08
CA VAL A 104 7.04 -18.13 -6.41
C VAL A 104 6.10 -17.08 -5.82
N GLU A 105 4.79 -17.22 -5.97
CA GLU A 105 3.79 -16.33 -5.35
C GLU A 105 3.93 -16.33 -3.82
N ASP A 106 4.16 -17.48 -3.19
CA ASP A 106 4.40 -17.59 -1.75
C ASP A 106 5.70 -16.88 -1.32
N THR A 107 6.77 -17.01 -2.10
CA THR A 107 8.03 -16.31 -1.79
C THR A 107 7.85 -14.80 -1.93
N MET A 108 7.16 -14.37 -2.99
CA MET A 108 6.79 -12.97 -3.24
C MET A 108 5.90 -12.42 -2.11
N ARG A 109 4.99 -13.23 -1.57
CA ARG A 109 4.16 -12.89 -0.41
C ARG A 109 5.02 -12.69 0.84
N LEU A 110 6.00 -13.56 1.11
CA LEU A 110 6.92 -13.38 2.23
C LEU A 110 7.73 -12.09 2.11
N GLU A 111 8.21 -11.76 0.91
CA GLU A 111 8.89 -10.50 0.63
C GLU A 111 7.98 -9.29 0.90
N TRP A 112 6.72 -9.36 0.47
CA TRP A 112 5.73 -8.34 0.77
C TRP A 112 5.42 -8.25 2.26
N THR A 113 5.24 -9.37 2.97
CA THR A 113 4.97 -9.40 4.42
C THR A 113 6.10 -8.76 5.21
N ALA A 114 7.37 -9.01 4.84
CA ALA A 114 8.52 -8.39 5.47
C ALA A 114 8.53 -6.86 5.34
N HIS A 115 7.96 -6.32 4.25
CA HIS A 115 7.74 -4.90 4.07
C HIS A 115 6.50 -4.40 4.83
N ALA A 116 5.37 -5.10 4.70
CA ALA A 116 4.06 -4.63 5.14
C ALA A 116 3.92 -4.59 6.66
N ILE A 117 4.49 -5.55 7.41
CA ILE A 117 4.40 -5.59 8.87
C ILE A 117 4.89 -4.29 9.54
N PRO A 118 6.16 -3.86 9.35
CA PRO A 118 6.63 -2.62 9.98
C PRO A 118 5.93 -1.37 9.44
N ALA A 119 5.57 -1.34 8.15
CA ALA A 119 4.89 -0.21 7.54
C ALA A 119 3.46 -0.03 8.08
N SER A 120 2.76 -1.14 8.30
CA SER A 120 1.43 -1.17 8.92
C SER A 120 1.45 -0.64 10.34
N ALA A 121 2.40 -1.09 11.16
CA ALA A 121 2.58 -0.60 12.53
C ALA A 121 2.83 0.93 12.58
N ILE A 122 3.65 1.46 11.66
CA ILE A 122 3.86 2.92 11.55
C ILE A 122 2.56 3.62 11.16
N SER A 123 1.80 3.05 10.24
CA SER A 123 0.53 3.64 9.76
C SER A 123 -0.52 3.69 10.86
N GLU A 124 -0.59 2.68 11.71
CA GLU A 124 -1.44 2.66 12.91
C GLU A 124 -1.06 3.79 13.88
N LEU A 125 0.23 3.96 14.18
CA LEU A 125 0.71 5.05 15.03
C LEU A 125 0.36 6.43 14.46
N GLN A 126 0.52 6.61 13.15
CA GLN A 126 0.13 7.85 12.48
C GLN A 126 -1.39 8.09 12.56
N ALA A 127 -2.20 7.03 12.42
CA ALA A 127 -3.65 7.13 12.55
C ALA A 127 -4.05 7.54 13.97
N ALA A 128 -3.48 6.88 14.99
CA ALA A 128 -3.69 7.24 16.40
C ALA A 128 -3.28 8.69 16.69
N PHE A 129 -2.14 9.14 16.15
CA PHE A 129 -1.67 10.51 16.33
C PHE A 129 -2.59 11.53 15.66
N ARG A 130 -3.15 11.24 14.47
CA ARG A 130 -4.16 12.10 13.83
C ARG A 130 -5.40 12.23 14.71
N VAL A 131 -5.89 11.13 15.29
CA VAL A 131 -7.02 11.15 16.22
C VAL A 131 -6.71 11.99 17.46
N LEU A 132 -5.51 11.82 18.03
CA LEU A 132 -5.04 12.63 19.17
C LEU A 132 -5.06 14.12 18.82
N LYS A 133 -4.51 14.52 17.67
CA LYS A 133 -4.48 15.92 17.23
C LYS A 133 -5.89 16.51 17.06
N ILE A 134 -6.81 15.75 16.49
CA ILE A 134 -8.22 16.15 16.36
C ILE A 134 -8.86 16.34 17.75
N ALA A 135 -8.61 15.42 18.68
CA ALA A 135 -9.10 15.51 20.05
C ALA A 135 -8.52 16.74 20.79
N GLU A 136 -7.21 16.98 20.70
CA GLU A 136 -6.54 18.16 21.27
C GLU A 136 -7.14 19.47 20.75
N ALA A 137 -7.37 19.55 19.44
CA ALA A 137 -7.99 20.72 18.81
C ALA A 137 -9.44 20.90 19.29
N ARG A 138 -10.19 19.81 19.47
CA ARG A 138 -11.56 19.84 20.00
C ARG A 138 -11.61 20.30 21.46
N VAL A 139 -10.70 19.81 22.31
CA VAL A 139 -10.55 20.28 23.70
C VAL A 139 -10.26 21.78 23.71
N SER A 140 -9.32 22.24 22.89
CA SER A 140 -8.94 23.66 22.84
C SER A 140 -10.11 24.55 22.42
N ARG A 141 -10.87 24.17 21.38
CA ARG A 141 -12.12 24.87 21.01
C ARG A 141 -13.15 24.85 22.14
N GLY A 142 -13.32 23.71 22.80
CA GLY A 142 -14.23 23.57 23.95
C GLY A 142 -13.87 24.49 25.11
N VAL A 143 -12.58 24.62 25.43
CA VAL A 143 -12.08 25.54 26.45
C VAL A 143 -12.37 26.99 26.06
N GLN A 144 -12.07 27.39 24.82
CA GLN A 144 -12.37 28.75 24.32
C GLN A 144 -13.87 29.06 24.43
N SER A 145 -14.75 28.17 23.96
CA SER A 145 -16.20 28.33 24.07
C SER A 145 -16.67 28.43 25.53
N ALA A 146 -16.15 27.59 26.43
CA ALA A 146 -16.48 27.66 27.85
C ALA A 146 -16.02 28.98 28.49
N ARG A 147 -14.84 29.48 28.12
CA ARG A 147 -14.32 30.78 28.58
C ARG A 147 -15.18 31.93 28.09
N SER A 148 -15.58 31.94 26.81
CA SER A 148 -16.50 32.94 26.25
C SER A 148 -17.88 32.93 26.92
N ALA A 149 -18.32 31.78 27.42
CA ALA A 149 -19.53 31.64 28.23
C ALA A 149 -19.34 31.98 29.72
N GLY A 150 -18.16 32.48 30.14
CA GLY A 150 -17.88 32.89 31.52
C GLY A 150 -17.53 31.76 32.49
N VAL A 151 -17.34 30.51 32.02
CA VAL A 151 -16.99 29.38 32.90
C VAL A 151 -15.60 29.58 33.50
N SER A 152 -15.47 29.45 34.82
CA SER A 152 -14.19 29.68 35.52
C SER A 152 -13.12 28.63 35.19
N TRP A 153 -11.85 29.02 35.28
CA TRP A 153 -10.71 28.10 35.11
C TRP A 153 -10.74 26.92 36.09
N ALA A 154 -11.31 27.09 37.28
CA ALA A 154 -11.48 25.99 38.23
C ALA A 154 -12.47 24.93 37.73
N ARG A 155 -13.61 25.35 37.17
CA ARG A 155 -14.61 24.42 36.58
C ARG A 155 -14.08 23.74 35.32
N ILE A 156 -13.35 24.48 34.48
CA ILE A 156 -12.69 23.92 33.29
C ILE A 156 -11.63 22.90 33.69
N GLY A 157 -10.78 23.21 34.67
CA GLY A 157 -9.78 22.28 35.18
C GLY A 157 -10.41 21.00 35.74
N HIS A 158 -11.46 21.13 36.56
CA HIS A 158 -12.22 19.99 37.07
C HIS A 158 -12.80 19.12 35.94
N ALA A 159 -13.36 19.72 34.89
CA ALA A 159 -13.93 18.98 33.76
C ALA A 159 -12.88 18.26 32.89
N LEU A 160 -11.63 18.72 32.90
CA LEU A 160 -10.51 18.14 32.16
C LEU A 160 -9.56 17.32 33.05
N GLU A 161 -9.93 17.12 34.33
CA GLU A 161 -9.13 16.39 35.33
C GLU A 161 -7.71 16.95 35.49
N VAL A 162 -7.55 18.28 35.39
CA VAL A 162 -6.29 18.99 35.62
C VAL A 162 -6.46 20.09 36.66
N SER A 163 -5.35 20.53 37.24
CA SER A 163 -5.39 21.67 38.17
C SER A 163 -5.90 22.93 37.47
N ARG A 164 -6.53 23.84 38.23
CA ARG A 164 -6.89 25.18 37.75
C ARG A 164 -5.70 25.88 37.09
N GLN A 165 -4.52 25.81 37.71
CA GLN A 165 -3.31 26.47 37.22
C GLN A 165 -2.87 25.85 35.89
N SER A 166 -2.84 24.53 35.77
CA SER A 166 -2.51 23.83 34.52
C SER A 166 -3.47 24.20 33.39
N ALA A 167 -4.78 24.30 33.68
CA ALA A 167 -5.76 24.75 32.70
C ALA A 167 -5.55 26.22 32.28
N HIS A 168 -5.22 27.09 33.23
CA HIS A 168 -4.92 28.49 32.93
C HIS A 168 -3.68 28.61 32.04
N GLU A 169 -2.55 28.04 32.46
CA GLU A 169 -1.28 28.16 31.72
C GLU A 169 -1.38 27.58 30.29
N ARG A 170 -2.14 26.51 30.09
CA ARG A 170 -2.24 25.83 28.79
C ARG A 170 -3.12 26.55 27.77
N TRP A 171 -4.14 27.31 28.20
CA TRP A 171 -5.17 27.86 27.31
C TRP A 171 -5.50 29.35 27.52
N LYS A 172 -4.70 30.09 28.29
CA LYS A 172 -4.90 31.54 28.51
C LYS A 172 -4.65 32.40 27.25
N SER A 173 -4.05 31.84 26.19
CA SER A 173 -3.76 32.56 24.93
C SER A 173 -5.00 33.12 24.27
#